data_AF-A0A1Q2LI67-F1
#
_entry.id   AF-A0A1Q2LI67-F1
#
_cell.length_a   1.000
_cell.length_b   1.000
_cell.length_c   1.000
_cell.angle_alpha   90.00
_cell.angle_beta   90.00
_cell.angle_gamma   90.00
#
_symmetry.space_group_name_H-M   'P 1'
#
loop_
_entity.id
_entity.type
_entity.pdbx_description
1 polymer ?
#
loop_
_entity_poly.entity_id
_entity_poly.type
_entity_poly.pdbx_seq_one_letter_code
_entity_poly.pdbx_strand_id
1 'polypeptide(L)'
;MNLKLVSINLSEWVTTLQKHISDTDLIVPVIGVFSARKRSLLNSFLGKRYLISEGITPETALATELHYNTSEYIEAVRENGSVEKFSVNVTEIPKDRAK
;
A
#
# COMPACT_ATOMS: atom_id res chain seq x y z
N MET A 1 -51.80 -12.93 -9.72
CA MET A 1 -50.69 -12.03 -9.36
C MET A 1 -49.42 -12.87 -9.29
N ASN A 2 -48.60 -12.81 -10.34
CA ASN A 2 -47.47 -13.72 -10.54
C ASN A 2 -46.22 -13.08 -9.90
N LEU A 3 -45.91 -13.48 -8.66
CA LEU A 3 -44.67 -13.07 -8.01
C LEU A 3 -43.53 -13.82 -8.69
N LYS A 4 -42.89 -13.18 -9.67
CA LYS A 4 -41.53 -13.54 -10.09
C LYS A 4 -40.65 -13.42 -8.85
N LEU A 5 -40.47 -14.53 -8.13
CA LEU A 5 -39.36 -14.68 -7.21
C LEU A 5 -38.12 -14.39 -8.04
N VAL A 6 -37.47 -13.27 -7.72
CA VAL A 6 -36.16 -12.91 -8.26
C VAL A 6 -35.27 -14.11 -7.98
N SER A 7 -34.93 -14.90 -9.00
CA SER A 7 -34.00 -16.01 -8.83
C SER A 7 -32.62 -15.40 -8.65
N ILE A 8 -32.25 -15.15 -7.40
CA ILE A 8 -30.90 -14.73 -7.07
C ILE A 8 -29.99 -15.89 -7.45
N ASN A 9 -29.09 -15.64 -8.40
CA ASN A 9 -28.08 -16.60 -8.80
C ASN A 9 -27.05 -16.71 -7.66
N LEU A 10 -27.25 -17.67 -6.77
CA LEU A 10 -26.45 -17.82 -5.54
C LEU A 10 -24.95 -17.98 -5.83
N SER A 11 -24.58 -18.64 -6.94
CA SER A 11 -23.17 -18.82 -7.32
C SER A 11 -22.51 -17.52 -7.75
N GLU A 12 -23.23 -16.67 -8.47
CA GLU A 12 -22.78 -15.33 -8.85
C GLU A 12 -22.57 -14.44 -7.62
N TRP A 13 -23.49 -14.54 -6.65
CA TRP A 13 -23.41 -13.80 -5.40
C TRP A 13 -22.23 -14.24 -4.53
N VAL A 14 -22.00 -15.55 -4.40
CA VAL A 14 -20.85 -16.11 -3.67
C VAL A 14 -19.54 -15.68 -4.33
N THR A 15 -19.46 -15.74 -5.66
CA THR A 15 -18.27 -15.31 -6.41
C THR A 15 -17.98 -13.83 -6.17
N THR A 16 -19.03 -13.00 -6.16
CA THR A 16 -18.92 -11.57 -5.87
C THR A 16 -18.40 -11.30 -4.46
N LEU A 17 -18.92 -12.01 -3.45
CA LEU A 17 -18.46 -11.88 -2.07
C LEU A 17 -17.01 -12.35 -1.90
N GLN A 18 -16.62 -13.46 -2.52
CA GLN A 18 -15.25 -13.95 -2.49
C GLN A 18 -14.28 -12.92 -3.11
N LYS A 19 -14.68 -12.29 -4.22
CA LYS A 19 -13.91 -11.22 -4.85
C LYS A 19 -13.79 -10.02 -3.92
N HIS A 20 -14.87 -9.56 -3.29
CA HIS A 20 -14.80 -8.45 -2.35
C HIS A 20 -13.88 -8.75 -1.16
N ILE A 21 -13.96 -9.95 -0.59
CA ILE A 21 -13.11 -10.34 0.53
C ILE A 21 -11.63 -10.38 0.10
N SER A 22 -11.35 -10.85 -1.12
CA SER A 22 -9.97 -10.98 -1.61
C SER A 22 -9.36 -9.64 -2.03
N ASP A 23 -10.16 -8.71 -2.55
CA ASP A 23 -9.71 -7.42 -3.08
C ASP A 23 -9.78 -6.27 -2.04
N THR A 24 -10.28 -6.53 -0.83
CA THR A 24 -10.40 -5.50 0.21
C THR A 24 -9.09 -5.34 0.96
N ASP A 25 -8.51 -4.15 0.86
CA ASP A 25 -7.35 -3.75 1.65
C ASP A 25 -7.76 -3.20 3.03
N LEU A 26 -7.10 -3.68 4.09
CA LEU A 26 -7.21 -3.11 5.43
C LEU A 26 -6.15 -2.02 5.62
N ILE A 27 -6.60 -0.76 5.64
CA ILE A 27 -5.71 0.39 5.82
C ILE A 27 -5.49 0.66 7.31
N VAL A 28 -4.22 0.58 7.75
CA VAL A 28 -3.81 0.87 9.13
C VAL A 28 -2.89 2.10 9.17
N PRO A 29 -3.38 3.29 9.52
CA PRO A 29 -2.56 4.50 9.51
C PRO A 29 -1.58 4.55 10.69
N VAL A 30 -0.33 4.93 10.42
CA VAL A 30 0.70 5.14 11.46
C VAL A 30 0.84 6.63 11.77
N ILE A 31 0.18 7.07 12.85
CA ILE A 31 0.09 8.48 13.25
C ILE A 31 1.05 8.82 14.39
N GLY A 32 1.56 10.05 14.40
CA GLY A 32 2.42 10.57 15.47
C GLY A 32 3.11 11.86 15.07
N VAL A 33 3.72 12.56 16.02
CA VAL A 33 4.46 13.82 15.75
C VAL A 33 5.64 13.59 14.79
N PHE A 34 6.08 14.64 14.11
CA PHE A 34 7.32 14.60 13.35
C PHE A 34 8.48 14.13 14.26
N SER A 35 9.38 13.33 13.71
CA SER A 35 10.52 12.75 14.45
C SER A 35 10.15 11.76 15.57
N ALA A 36 8.89 11.31 15.70
CA ALA A 36 8.46 10.25 16.63
C ALA A 36 9.00 8.84 16.30
N ARG A 37 10.01 8.73 15.42
CA ARG A 37 10.65 7.45 15.03
C ARG A 37 9.72 6.42 14.37
N LYS A 38 8.55 6.82 13.86
CA LYS A 38 7.59 5.95 13.13
C LYS A 38 8.27 5.07 12.06
N ARG A 39 9.12 5.66 11.22
CA ARG A 39 9.90 4.92 10.21
C ARG A 39 10.88 3.91 10.82
N SER A 40 11.53 4.26 11.94
CA SER A 40 12.44 3.36 12.65
C SER A 40 11.69 2.17 13.26
N LEU A 41 10.50 2.42 13.80
CA LEU A 41 9.62 1.37 14.31
C LEU A 41 9.21 0.41 13.17
N LEU A 42 8.75 0.95 12.05
CA LEU A 42 8.36 0.15 10.88
C LEU A 42 9.52 -0.67 10.32
N ASN A 43 10.71 -0.08 10.12
CA ASN A 43 11.88 -0.83 9.68
C ASN A 43 12.30 -1.92 10.68
N SER A 44 12.17 -1.67 11.99
CA SER A 44 12.46 -2.68 13.02
C SER A 44 11.44 -3.82 12.98
N PHE A 45 10.17 -3.50 12.76
CA PHE A 45 9.10 -4.49 12.63
C PHE A 45 9.28 -5.36 11.38
N LEU A 46 9.68 -4.75 10.26
CA LEU A 46 9.91 -5.44 8.98
C LEU A 46 11.23 -6.23 8.94
N GLY A 47 12.13 -6.04 9.91
CA GLY A 47 13.42 -6.72 9.96
C GLY A 47 14.44 -6.28 8.89
N LYS A 48 14.07 -5.39 7.96
CA LYS A 48 14.97 -4.75 6.99
C LYS A 48 14.66 -3.26 6.87
N ARG A 49 15.62 -2.50 6.35
CA ARG A 49 15.51 -1.05 6.15
C ARG A 49 14.90 -0.73 4.79
N TYR A 50 13.60 -1.00 4.60
CA TYR A 50 12.90 -0.70 3.34
C TYR A 50 12.55 0.78 3.18
N LEU A 51 12.28 1.48 4.29
CA LEU A 51 11.87 2.88 4.27
C LEU A 51 13.10 3.79 4.24
N ILE A 52 13.73 3.88 3.06
CA ILE A 52 15.00 4.59 2.82
C ILE A 52 14.70 6.01 2.34
N SER A 53 14.51 6.92 3.30
CA SER A 53 14.41 8.35 3.00
C SER A 53 15.19 9.12 4.07
N GLU A 54 16.38 9.59 3.68
CA GLU A 54 17.14 10.55 4.43
C GLU A 54 16.46 11.92 4.32
N GLY A 55 16.08 12.45 5.48
CA GLY A 55 15.32 13.68 5.60
C GLY A 55 14.84 13.84 7.01
N ILE A 56 15.74 14.30 7.88
CA ILE A 56 15.42 14.92 9.17
C ILE A 56 14.87 16.35 8.97
N THR A 57 14.85 16.84 7.73
CA THR A 57 14.23 18.10 7.34
C THR A 57 12.70 17.96 7.32
N PRO A 58 11.94 19.02 7.68
CA PRO A 58 10.47 19.03 7.68
C PRO A 58 9.84 19.00 6.28
N GLU A 59 10.59 18.59 5.27
CA GLU A 59 10.17 18.59 3.88
C GLU A 59 9.50 17.25 3.61
N THR A 60 8.17 17.29 3.70
CA THR A 60 7.19 16.33 3.18
C THR A 60 7.72 14.92 3.07
N ALA A 61 7.62 14.18 4.16
CA ALA A 61 7.76 12.73 4.16
C ALA A 61 6.90 12.17 3.02
N LEU A 62 7.55 11.73 1.93
CA LEU A 62 6.89 11.10 0.79
C LEU A 62 5.82 10.12 1.29
N ALA A 63 4.59 10.24 0.77
CA ALA A 63 3.52 9.34 1.16
C ALA A 63 3.98 7.91 0.85
N THR A 64 4.01 7.06 1.88
CA THR A 64 4.52 5.70 1.75
C THR A 64 3.48 4.75 2.30
N GLU A 65 3.08 3.79 1.46
CA GLU A 65 2.22 2.70 1.83
C GLU A 65 3.01 1.40 1.87
N LEU A 66 2.60 0.48 2.75
CA LEU A 66 3.18 -0.85 2.85
C LEU A 66 2.07 -1.84 2.55
N HIS A 67 2.24 -2.57 1.45
CA HIS A 67 1.30 -3.58 0.98
C HIS A 67 1.94 -4.96 1.08
N TYR A 68 1.15 -5.96 1.44
CA TYR A 68 1.62 -7.34 1.39
C TYR A 68 1.74 -7.80 -0.07
N ASN A 69 2.85 -8.46 -0.40
CA ASN A 69 3.02 -9.12 -1.68
C ASN A 69 3.91 -10.37 -1.51
N THR A 70 3.74 -11.35 -2.40
CA THR A 70 4.61 -12.52 -2.51
C THR A 70 6.03 -12.17 -2.96
N SER A 71 6.21 -11.03 -3.63
CA SER A 71 7.49 -10.53 -4.11
C SER A 71 7.84 -9.18 -3.48
N GLU A 72 9.07 -9.04 -3.00
CA GLU A 72 9.57 -7.79 -2.43
C GLU A 72 10.02 -6.82 -3.53
N TYR A 73 9.40 -5.64 -3.60
CA TYR A 73 9.80 -4.55 -4.48
C TYR A 73 9.33 -3.21 -3.93
N ILE A 74 9.80 -2.12 -4.54
CA ILE A 74 9.37 -0.76 -4.25
C ILE A 74 8.67 -0.22 -5.50
N GLU A 75 7.47 0.34 -5.35
CA GLU A 75 6.76 1.05 -6.42
C GLU A 75 6.85 2.56 -6.20
N ALA A 76 7.40 3.27 -7.17
CA ALA A 76 7.28 4.72 -7.24
C ALA A 76 6.09 5.08 -8.14
N VAL A 77 5.09 5.71 -7.54
CA VAL A 77 3.89 6.18 -8.25
C VAL A 77 4.07 7.66 -8.57
N ARG A 78 4.03 8.00 -9.86
CA ARG A 78 4.13 9.37 -10.36
C ARG A 78 2.76 10.05 -10.38
N GLU A 79 2.74 11.38 -10.50
CA GLU A 79 1.49 12.16 -10.52
C GLU A 79 0.54 11.78 -11.66
N ASN A 80 1.10 11.32 -12.78
CA ASN A 80 0.35 10.86 -13.94
C ASN A 80 -0.17 9.42 -13.80
N GLY A 81 0.01 8.80 -12.64
CA GLY A 81 -0.38 7.41 -12.36
C GLY A 81 0.58 6.35 -12.91
N SER A 82 1.67 6.74 -13.57
CA SER A 82 2.67 5.76 -14.02
C SER A 82 3.47 5.21 -12.85
N VAL A 83 3.79 3.91 -12.93
CA VAL A 83 4.44 3.15 -11.86
C VAL A 83 5.80 2.66 -12.35
N GLU A 84 6.85 2.94 -11.56
CA GLU A 84 8.21 2.43 -11.78
C GLU A 84 8.57 1.48 -10.63
N LYS A 85 9.06 0.27 -10.96
CA LYS A 85 9.41 -0.75 -9.96
C LYS A 85 10.91 -0.79 -9.72
N PHE A 86 11.29 -0.84 -8.45
CA PHE A 86 12.67 -0.92 -7.99
C PHE A 86 12.89 -2.13 -7.09
N SER A 87 14.13 -2.63 -7.05
CA SER A 87 14.53 -3.63 -6.07
C SER A 87 14.58 -3.01 -4.66
N VAL A 88 14.26 -3.81 -3.64
CA VAL A 88 14.35 -3.39 -2.23
C VAL A 88 15.77 -3.09 -1.74
N ASN A 89 16.79 -3.47 -2.50
CA ASN A 89 18.20 -3.22 -2.16
C ASN A 89 18.72 -1.86 -2.67
N VAL A 90 17.87 -1.04 -3.28
CA VAL A 90 18.25 0.28 -3.79
C VAL A 90 18.59 1.21 -2.63
N THR A 91 19.69 1.95 -2.74
CA THR A 91 20.17 2.87 -1.69
C THR A 91 19.45 4.21 -1.67
N GLU A 92 18.83 4.61 -2.80
CA GLU A 92 18.07 5.85 -2.91
C GLU A 92 16.91 5.68 -3.91
N ILE A 93 15.69 6.04 -3.51
CA ILE A 93 14.58 6.20 -4.44
C ILE A 93 14.61 7.65 -4.92
N PRO A 94 14.69 7.93 -6.23
CA PRO A 94 14.76 9.30 -6.71
C PRO A 94 13.49 10.08 -6.31
N LYS A 95 13.66 11.13 -5.49
CA LYS A 95 12.55 11.95 -4.94
C LYS A 95 11.79 12.73 -6.02
N ASP A 96 12.39 12.91 -7.19
CA ASP A 96 11.79 13.50 -8.40
C ASP A 96 10.81 12.55 -9.13
N ARG A 97 10.69 11.31 -8.66
CA ARG A 97 9.92 10.24 -9.34
C ARG A 97 8.75 9.69 -8.55
N ALA A 98 8.50 10.19 -7.34
CA ALA A 98 7.39 9.78 -6.49
C ALA A 98 6.79 11.01 -5.80
N LYS A 99 5.46 11.02 -5.62
CA LYS A 99 4.74 12.05 -4.86
C LYS A 99 4.30 11.53 -3.50
#